data_AF-A0A6P0R608-F1
#
_entry.id   AF-A0A6P0R608-F1
#
_cell.length_a   1.000
_cell.length_b   1.000
_cell.length_c   1.000
_cell.angle_alpha   90.00
_cell.angle_beta   90.00
_cell.angle_gamma   90.00
#
_symmetry.space_group_name_H-M   'P 1'
#
loop_
_entity.id
_entity.type
_entity.pdbx_description
1 polymer ?
#
loop_
_entity_poly.entity_id
_entity_poly.type
_entity_poly.pdbx_seq_one_letter_code
_entity_poly.pdbx_strand_id
1 'polypeptide(L)' 'MATLEEALIIVNQLSVEQREMLLEIVKNQMIEANREEIAQAAKEAIASFHRGELQSQPIENIITELQATLTED' A
#
# COMPACT_ATOMS: atom_id res chain seq x y z
N MET A 1 10.97 -14.76 -12.82
CA MET A 1 9.66 -14.11 -12.70
C MET A 1 8.75 -14.74 -13.74
N ALA A 2 7.56 -15.16 -13.36
CA ALA A 2 6.52 -15.48 -14.34
C ALA A 2 5.93 -14.17 -14.86
N THR A 3 5.57 -14.14 -16.14
CA THR A 3 4.85 -13.00 -16.73
C THR A 3 3.38 -13.01 -16.30
N LEU A 4 2.70 -11.87 -16.39
CA LEU A 4 1.26 -11.81 -16.14
C LEU A 4 0.48 -12.75 -17.07
N GLU A 5 0.90 -12.85 -18.33
CA GLU A 5 0.33 -13.75 -19.34
C GLU A 5 0.40 -15.22 -18.87
N GLU A 6 1.57 -15.66 -18.39
CA GLU A 6 1.78 -17.02 -17.88
C GLU A 6 0.95 -17.29 -16.62
N ALA A 7 0.84 -16.30 -15.72
CA ALA A 7 0.01 -16.41 -14.52
C ALA A 7 -1.48 -16.55 -14.87
N LEU A 8 -1.97 -15.81 -15.86
CA LEU A 8 -3.37 -15.89 -16.31
C LEU A 8 -3.71 -17.28 -16.87
N ILE A 9 -2.80 -17.91 -17.61
CA ILE A 9 -3.00 -19.28 -18.11
C ILE A 9 -3.24 -20.24 -16.94
N ILE A 10 -2.46 -20.12 -15.87
CA ILE A 10 -2.57 -20.98 -14.68
C ILE A 10 -3.87 -20.69 -13.91
N VAL A 11 -4.20 -19.43 -13.68
CA VAL A 11 -5.45 -19.04 -13.00
C VAL A 11 -6.67 -19.53 -13.79
N ASN A 12 -6.60 -19.51 -15.12
CA ASN A 12 -7.64 -20.01 -15.99
C ASN A 12 -7.81 -21.55 -15.98
N GLN A 13 -6.92 -22.30 -15.34
CA GLN A 13 -7.09 -23.74 -15.12
C GLN A 13 -7.85 -24.06 -13.82
N LEU A 14 -7.97 -23.09 -12.91
CA LEU A 14 -8.70 -23.24 -11.64
C LEU A 14 -10.22 -23.25 -11.87
N SER A 15 -10.96 -23.93 -10.99
CA SER A 15 -12.43 -23.83 -10.95
C SER A 15 -12.87 -22.40 -10.62
N VAL A 16 -14.13 -22.07 -10.87
CA VAL A 16 -14.67 -20.72 -10.56
C VAL A 16 -14.51 -20.41 -9.07
N GLU A 17 -14.85 -21.36 -8.20
CA GLU A 17 -14.73 -21.20 -6.74
C GLU A 17 -13.28 -21.00 -6.31
N GLN A 18 -12.34 -21.73 -6.92
CA GLN A 18 -10.91 -21.58 -6.61
C GLN A 18 -10.36 -20.23 -7.08
N ARG A 19 -10.87 -19.66 -8.19
CA ARG A 19 -10.48 -18.32 -8.64
C ARG A 19 -11.00 -17.24 -7.70
N GLU A 20 -12.22 -17.37 -7.21
CA GLU A 20 -12.78 -16.46 -6.21
C GLU A 20 -11.97 -16.48 -4.91
N MET A 21 -11.63 -17.67 -4.42
CA MET A 21 -10.75 -17.81 -3.26
C MET A 21 -9.36 -17.21 -3.50
N LEU A 22 -8.77 -17.44 -4.68
CA LEU A 22 -7.48 -16.87 -5.03
C LEU A 22 -7.53 -15.34 -5.06
N LEU A 23 -8.60 -14.75 -5.60
CA LEU A 23 -8.79 -13.31 -5.64
C LEU A 23 -8.79 -12.72 -4.22
N GLU A 24 -9.50 -13.34 -3.27
CA GLU A 24 -9.53 -12.90 -1.88
C GLU A 24 -8.15 -13.00 -1.23
N ILE A 25 -7.42 -14.09 -1.45
CA ILE A 25 -6.07 -14.30 -0.91
C ILE A 25 -5.13 -13.20 -1.42
N VAL A 26 -5.09 -12.98 -2.73
CA VAL A 26 -4.20 -11.99 -3.35
C VAL A 26 -4.57 -10.58 -2.85
N LYS A 27 -5.86 -10.26 -2.77
CA LYS A 27 -6.31 -8.97 -2.24
C LYS A 27 -5.86 -8.77 -0.79
N ASN A 28 -6.00 -9.78 0.06
CA ASN A 28 -5.55 -9.71 1.46
C ASN A 28 -4.03 -9.55 1.57
N GLN A 29 -3.26 -10.25 0.72
CA GLN A 29 -1.81 -10.11 0.68
C GLN A 29 -1.39 -8.69 0.26
N MET A 30 -2.07 -8.10 -0.73
CA MET A 30 -1.80 -6.70 -1.13
C MET A 30 -2.11 -5.72 0.00
N ILE A 31 -3.22 -5.93 0.72
CA ILE A 31 -3.56 -5.10 1.89
C ILE A 31 -2.46 -5.22 2.95
N GLU A 32 -1.98 -6.42 3.23
CA GLU A 32 -0.96 -6.62 4.26
C GLU A 32 0.38 -6.01 3.84
N ALA A 33 0.79 -6.17 2.58
CA ALA A 33 1.98 -5.52 2.04
C ALA A 33 1.91 -3.99 2.18
N ASN A 34 0.76 -3.39 1.84
CA ASN A 34 0.54 -1.95 2.02
C ASN A 34 0.61 -1.55 3.50
N ARG A 35 0.07 -2.37 4.42
CA ARG A 35 0.15 -2.11 5.86
C ARG A 35 1.58 -2.18 6.37
N GLU A 36 2.38 -3.12 5.89
CA GLU A 36 3.80 -3.22 6.23
C GLU A 36 4.58 -1.99 5.73
N GLU A 37 4.33 -1.54 4.50
CA GLU A 37 4.95 -0.35 3.93
C GLU A 37 4.60 0.91 4.75
N ILE A 38 3.32 1.11 5.07
CA ILE A 38 2.86 2.23 5.91
C ILE A 38 3.52 2.16 7.30
N ALA A 39 3.58 0.97 7.91
CA ALA A 39 4.19 0.79 9.22
C ALA A 39 5.68 1.12 9.21
N GLN A 40 6.39 0.75 8.13
CA GLN A 40 7.81 1.05 7.96
C GLN A 40 8.03 2.55 7.76
N ALA A 41 7.26 3.19 6.88
CA ALA A 41 7.31 4.64 6.65
C ALA A 41 7.03 5.42 7.94
N ALA A 42 6.04 4.99 8.74
CA ALA A 42 5.73 5.62 10.01
C ALA A 42 6.89 5.51 11.03
N LYS A 43 7.54 4.34 11.13
CA LYS A 43 8.73 4.16 11.99
C LYS A 43 9.86 5.08 11.58
N GLU A 44 10.11 5.19 10.28
CA GLU A 44 11.16 6.06 9.73
C GLU A 44 10.85 7.54 10.01
N ALA A 45 9.62 7.99 9.77
CA ALA A 45 9.19 9.35 10.05
C ALA A 45 9.34 9.71 11.54
N ILE A 46 8.92 8.83 12.45
CA ILE A 46 9.10 9.03 13.90
C ILE A 46 10.59 9.13 14.26
N ALA A 47 11.42 8.27 13.69
CA ALA A 47 12.86 8.30 13.95
C ALA A 47 13.50 9.60 13.44
N SER A 48 13.13 10.05 12.23
CA SER A 48 13.61 11.32 11.65
C SER A 48 13.15 12.54 12.45
N PHE A 49 11.92 12.53 12.98
CA PHE A 49 11.45 13.57 13.89
C PHE A 49 12.29 13.63 15.17
N HIS A 50 12.56 12.48 15.81
CA HIS A 50 13.42 12.44 17.00
C HIS A 50 14.87 12.85 16.74
N ARG A 51 15.38 12.65 15.50
CA ARG A 51 16.70 13.17 15.08
C ARG A 51 16.69 14.66 14.73
N GLY A 52 15.53 15.32 14.70
CA GLY A 52 15.38 16.73 14.35
C GLY A 52 15.39 17.01 12.85
N GLU A 53 15.33 15.97 12.01
CA GLU A 53 15.27 16.09 10.54
C GLU A 53 13.87 16.52 10.07
N LEU A 54 12.83 16.16 10.83
CA LEU A 54 11.46 16.62 10.62
C LEU A 54 11.08 17.62 11.72
N GLN A 55 10.44 18.72 11.33
CA GLN A 55 9.96 19.73 12.27
C GLN A 55 8.51 19.49 12.67
N SER A 56 8.16 19.92 13.89
CA SER A 56 6.77 19.93 14.33
C SER A 56 5.97 20.93 13.49
N GLN A 57 4.80 20.51 12.99
CA GLN A 57 3.91 21.37 12.24
C GLN A 57 2.47 21.25 12.78
N PRO A 58 1.66 22.32 12.71
CA PRO A 58 0.24 22.25 13.00
C PRO A 58 -0.47 21.26 12.08
N ILE A 59 -1.38 20.46 12.62
CA ILE A 59 -2.09 19.43 11.87
C ILE A 59 -2.97 20.01 10.76
N GLU A 60 -3.46 21.24 10.94
CA GLU A 60 -4.27 21.97 9.97
C GLU A 60 -3.48 22.25 8.68
N ASN A 61 -2.19 22.57 8.80
CA ASN A 61 -1.32 22.81 7.66
C ASN A 61 -1.06 21.51 6.91
N ILE A 62 -0.77 20.42 7.64
CA ILE A 62 -0.55 19.08 7.08
C ILE A 62 -1.80 18.60 6.32
N ILE A 63 -2.98 18.75 6.90
CA ILE A 63 -4.25 18.35 6.26
C ILE A 63 -4.49 19.19 4.98
N THR A 64 -4.23 20.49 5.03
CA THR A 64 -4.41 21.38 3.87
C THR A 64 -3.48 20.99 2.72
N GLU A 65 -2.21 20.71 3.00
CA GLU A 65 -1.22 20.26 2.02
C GLU A 65 -1.59 18.89 1.44
N LEU A 66 -2.01 17.94 2.29
CA LEU A 66 -2.45 16.62 1.87
C LEU A 66 -3.66 16.70 0.94
N GLN A 67 -4.66 17.52 1.29
CA GLN A 67 -5.84 17.74 0.45
C GLN A 67 -5.46 18.31 -0.92
N ALA A 68 -4.59 19.33 -0.96
CA ALA A 68 -4.12 19.92 -2.20
C ALA A 68 -3.45 18.86 -3.11
N THR A 69 -2.55 18.06 -2.54
CA THR A 69 -1.82 16.99 -3.24
C THR A 69 -2.76 15.89 -3.77
N LEU A 70 -3.83 15.56 -3.06
CA LEU A 70 -4.81 14.54 -3.48
C LEU A 70 -5.79 15.01 -4.55
N THR A 71 -5.88 16.33 -4.79
CA THR A 71 -6.75 16.94 -5.80
C THR A 71 -6.01 17.46 -7.03
N GLU A 72 -4.68 17.41 -7.03
CA GLU A 72 -3.87 17.68 -8.23
C GLU A 72 -3.75 16.38 -9.03
N ASP A 73 -4.52 16.28 -10.12
CA ASP A 73 -4.47 15.23 -11.16
C ASP A 73 -3.25 15.39 -12.09
#